data_AF-A0A850RC03-F1
#
_entry.id   AF-A0A850RC03-F1
#
_cell.length_a   1.000
_cell.length_b   1.000
_cell.length_c   1.000
_cell.angle_alpha   90.00
_cell.angle_beta   90.00
_cell.angle_gamma   90.00
#
_symmetry.space_group_name_H-M   'P 1'
#
loop_
_entity.id
_entity.type
_entity.pdbx_description
1 polymer ?
#
loop_
_entity_poly.entity_id
_entity_poly.type
_entity_poly.pdbx_seq_one_letter_code
_entity_poly.pdbx_strand_id
1 'polypeptide(L)'
;MCWLSLSLPTQADDWNARLSDGSGVEVDASTHRAWRLEDGRRTPLWDGVHRLEDGSVVIVRDGVAVPNPDMLKTWNEAPPRRTDVTERESETCRELVRRVCGEGEGESAACAGSEPCRLARELLKMSAESLPLEAEIQAESSVGAQCREALTNPFFAPCR
;
A
#
# COMPACT_ATOMS: atom_id res chain seq x y z
N MET A 1 33.98 -30.13 -28.02
CA MET A 1 33.27 -30.30 -26.73
C MET A 1 32.68 -28.96 -26.34
N CYS A 2 31.40 -28.70 -26.67
CA CYS A 2 30.68 -27.52 -26.18
C CYS A 2 30.24 -27.82 -24.74
N TRP A 3 30.77 -27.08 -23.78
CA TRP A 3 30.29 -27.11 -22.41
C TRP A 3 29.06 -26.19 -22.34
N LEU A 4 27.88 -26.78 -22.19
CA LEU A 4 26.66 -26.06 -21.86
C LEU A 4 26.74 -25.70 -20.37
N SER A 5 27.07 -24.44 -20.08
CA SER A 5 26.92 -23.88 -18.74
C SER A 5 25.43 -23.76 -18.45
N LEU A 6 24.88 -24.64 -17.62
CA LEU A 6 23.55 -24.47 -17.04
C LEU A 6 23.60 -23.30 -16.06
N SER A 7 22.99 -22.18 -16.42
CA SER A 7 22.66 -21.11 -15.47
C SER A 7 21.55 -21.63 -14.56
N LEU A 8 21.89 -21.88 -13.29
CA LEU A 8 20.89 -22.14 -12.25
C LEU A 8 20.02 -20.88 -12.07
N PRO A 9 18.69 -21.01 -11.88
CA PRO A 9 17.86 -19.89 -11.49
C PRO A 9 18.32 -19.42 -10.10
N THR A 10 18.70 -18.15 -9.98
CA THR A 10 18.91 -17.50 -8.68
C THR A 10 17.56 -17.50 -7.95
N GLN A 11 17.38 -18.35 -6.94
CA GLN A 11 16.25 -18.22 -6.02
C GLN A 11 16.44 -16.94 -5.22
N ALA A 12 15.34 -16.23 -4.95
CA ALA A 12 15.35 -15.11 -4.02
C ALA A 12 15.78 -15.60 -2.64
N ASP A 13 16.73 -14.90 -2.02
CA ASP A 13 17.20 -15.21 -0.69
C ASP A 13 16.23 -14.65 0.36
N ASP A 14 16.07 -15.35 1.49
CA ASP A 14 15.29 -14.84 2.61
C ASP A 14 15.88 -13.52 3.13
N TRP A 15 15.02 -12.57 3.43
CA TRP A 15 15.46 -11.28 3.97
C TRP A 15 15.72 -11.40 5.47
N ASN A 16 16.80 -10.78 5.95
CA ASN A 16 17.25 -10.93 7.33
C ASN A 16 17.68 -9.58 7.93
N ALA A 17 17.34 -9.34 9.19
CA ALA A 17 17.83 -8.19 9.97
C ALA A 17 17.88 -8.50 11.47
N ARG A 18 18.22 -7.48 12.28
CA ARG A 18 18.10 -7.53 13.74
C ARG A 18 17.08 -6.53 14.25
N LEU A 19 16.27 -6.98 15.19
CA LEU A 19 15.34 -6.19 15.98
C LEU A 19 16.12 -5.36 17.01
N SER A 20 15.52 -4.27 17.51
CA SER A 20 16.17 -3.39 18.49
C SER A 20 16.47 -4.05 19.84
N ASP A 21 15.89 -5.23 20.13
CA ASP A 21 16.22 -6.04 21.31
C ASP A 21 17.35 -7.07 21.05
N GLY A 22 17.98 -7.00 19.88
CA GLY A 22 19.11 -7.85 19.47
C GLY A 22 18.69 -9.20 18.89
N SER A 23 17.41 -9.58 18.96
CA SER A 23 16.91 -10.80 18.32
C SER A 23 16.93 -10.65 16.79
N GLY A 24 17.12 -11.77 16.08
CA GLY A 24 17.08 -11.79 14.63
C GLY A 24 15.65 -11.79 14.09
N VAL A 25 15.47 -11.23 12.90
CA VAL A 25 14.26 -11.38 12.10
C VAL A 25 14.63 -11.97 10.75
N GLU A 26 13.85 -12.94 10.30
CA GLU A 26 13.95 -13.59 8.99
C GLU A 26 12.59 -13.54 8.32
N VAL A 27 12.55 -13.19 7.04
CA VAL A 27 11.33 -13.15 6.22
C VAL A 27 11.53 -14.01 4.99
N ASP A 28 10.69 -15.03 4.88
CA ASP A 28 10.72 -16.00 3.79
C ASP A 28 10.41 -15.34 2.44
N ALA A 29 11.27 -15.52 1.44
CA ALA A 29 11.14 -14.84 0.15
C ALA A 29 9.91 -15.29 -0.66
N SER A 30 9.38 -16.49 -0.41
CA SER A 30 8.27 -17.05 -1.18
C SER A 30 6.89 -16.80 -0.58
N THR A 31 6.83 -16.69 0.74
CA THR A 31 5.58 -16.58 1.52
C THR A 31 5.47 -15.27 2.29
N HIS A 32 6.55 -14.49 2.33
CA HIS A 32 6.72 -13.30 3.16
C HIS A 32 6.43 -13.53 4.65
N ARG A 33 6.43 -14.79 5.11
CA ARG A 33 6.19 -15.10 6.53
C ARG A 33 7.37 -14.62 7.37
N ALA A 34 7.06 -13.87 8.41
CA ALA A 34 8.05 -13.30 9.30
C ALA A 34 8.31 -14.19 10.52
N TRP A 35 9.59 -14.38 10.84
CA TRP A 35 10.05 -15.22 11.93
C TRP A 35 11.02 -14.45 12.81
N ARG A 36 10.88 -14.62 14.13
CA ARG A 36 11.88 -14.20 15.12
C ARG A 36 12.87 -15.34 15.35
N LEU A 37 14.16 -14.98 15.34
CA LEU A 37 15.29 -15.83 15.68
C LEU A 37 15.88 -15.40 17.02
N GLU A 38 15.75 -16.24 18.04
CA GLU A 38 16.24 -15.98 19.39
C GLU A 38 16.76 -17.29 20.00
N ASP A 39 17.99 -17.28 20.53
CA ASP A 39 18.63 -18.47 21.13
C ASP A 39 18.60 -19.73 20.24
N GLY A 40 18.78 -19.54 18.93
CA GLY A 40 18.73 -20.63 17.94
C GLY A 40 17.33 -21.20 17.70
N ARG A 41 16.29 -20.60 18.27
CA ARG A 41 14.89 -20.95 18.02
C ARG A 41 14.26 -20.00 17.00
N ARG A 42 13.48 -20.57 16.10
CA ARG A 42 12.64 -19.86 15.14
C ARG A 42 11.19 -19.87 15.61
N THR A 43 10.61 -18.71 15.82
CA THR A 43 9.20 -18.55 16.25
C THR A 43 8.49 -17.54 15.34
N PRO A 44 7.17 -17.66 15.13
CA PRO A 44 6.45 -16.67 14.33
C PRO A 44 6.63 -15.26 14.91
N LEU A 45 6.90 -14.29 14.06
CA LEU A 45 6.87 -12.89 14.45
C LEU A 45 5.40 -12.43 14.46
N TRP A 46 4.94 -11.95 15.62
CA TRP A 46 3.55 -11.51 15.77
C TRP A 46 3.28 -10.20 15.04
N ASP A 47 2.00 -9.97 14.74
CA ASP A 47 1.54 -8.74 14.08
C ASP A 47 1.92 -7.49 14.87
N GLY A 48 2.26 -6.43 14.14
CA GLY A 48 2.65 -5.15 14.72
C GLY A 48 3.80 -4.48 13.98
N VAL A 49 4.31 -3.43 14.60
CA VAL A 49 5.46 -2.66 14.11
C VAL A 49 6.67 -3.03 14.94
N HIS A 50 7.69 -3.57 14.30
CA HIS A 50 8.93 -4.01 14.92
C HIS A 50 10.06 -3.10 14.50
N ARG A 51 10.74 -2.48 15.47
CA ARG A 51 11.87 -1.61 15.19
C ARG A 51 13.15 -2.45 15.01
N LEU A 52 13.93 -2.09 14.00
CA LEU A 52 15.24 -2.68 13.70
C LEU A 52 16.37 -1.95 14.42
N GLU A 53 17.56 -2.55 14.48
CA GLU A 53 18.75 -1.94 15.10
C GLU A 53 19.17 -0.62 14.43
N ASP A 54 18.97 -0.48 13.12
CA ASP A 54 19.27 0.74 12.35
C ASP A 54 18.21 1.85 12.51
N GLY A 55 17.18 1.60 13.33
CA GLY A 55 16.08 2.52 13.60
C GLY A 55 14.92 2.44 12.60
N SER A 56 15.06 1.69 11.51
CA SER A 56 13.97 1.41 10.56
C SER A 56 12.95 0.42 11.14
N VAL A 57 11.90 0.10 10.38
CA VAL A 57 10.78 -0.72 10.86
C VAL A 57 10.40 -1.83 9.90
N VAL A 58 9.98 -2.95 10.47
CA VAL A 58 9.27 -4.04 9.78
C VAL A 58 7.85 -4.07 10.31
N ILE A 59 6.88 -4.09 9.39
CA ILE A 59 5.46 -4.19 9.72
C ILE A 59 5.03 -5.62 9.42
N VAL A 60 4.40 -6.30 10.37
CA VAL A 60 3.85 -7.65 10.20
C VAL A 60 2.33 -7.60 10.31
N ARG A 61 1.64 -8.24 9.36
CA ARG A 61 0.18 -8.39 9.29
C ARG A 61 -0.17 -9.84 8.98
N ASP A 62 -0.99 -10.47 9.79
CA ASP A 62 -1.35 -11.88 9.67
C ASP A 62 -0.12 -12.83 9.61
N GLY A 63 0.96 -12.48 10.32
CA GLY A 63 2.24 -13.19 10.31
C GLY A 63 3.08 -13.01 9.04
N VAL A 64 2.69 -12.07 8.17
CA VAL A 64 3.35 -11.75 6.90
C VAL A 64 3.97 -10.36 6.95
N ALA A 65 5.22 -10.23 6.54
CA ALA A 65 5.88 -8.93 6.45
C ALA A 65 5.29 -8.10 5.30
N VAL A 66 4.98 -6.84 5.58
CA VAL A 66 4.68 -5.85 4.54
C VAL A 66 6.00 -5.50 3.85
N PRO A 67 6.16 -5.74 2.54
CA PRO A 67 7.42 -5.51 1.84
C PRO A 67 7.89 -4.06 1.97
N ASN A 68 9.17 -3.87 2.29
CA ASN A 68 9.86 -2.58 2.26
C ASN A 68 10.90 -2.55 1.12
N PRO A 69 11.52 -1.41 0.79
CA PRO A 69 12.47 -1.32 -0.32
C PRO A 69 13.66 -2.28 -0.22
N ASP A 70 14.13 -2.58 0.99
CA ASP A 70 15.26 -3.48 1.20
C ASP A 70 14.87 -4.95 0.96
N MET A 71 13.70 -5.36 1.46
CA MET A 71 13.10 -6.67 1.16
C MET A 71 12.90 -6.88 -0.35
N LEU A 72 12.27 -5.92 -1.03
CA LEU A 72 12.03 -5.99 -2.48
C LEU A 72 13.34 -6.10 -3.27
N LYS A 73 14.37 -5.36 -2.84
CA LYS A 73 15.71 -5.45 -3.43
C LYS A 73 16.32 -6.83 -3.22
N THR A 74 16.22 -7.39 -2.01
CA THR A 74 16.72 -8.74 -1.70
C THR A 74 16.00 -9.81 -2.51
N TRP A 75 14.68 -9.73 -2.65
CA TRP A 75 13.89 -10.70 -3.41
C TRP A 75 13.94 -10.48 -4.92
N ASN A 76 14.60 -9.41 -5.39
CA ASN A 76 14.58 -8.95 -6.77
C ASN A 76 13.15 -8.82 -7.32
N GLU A 77 12.24 -8.38 -6.45
CA GLU A 77 10.85 -8.15 -6.79
C GLU A 77 10.63 -6.69 -7.19
N ALA A 78 9.89 -6.49 -8.26
CA ALA A 78 9.36 -5.17 -8.54
C ALA A 78 8.40 -4.78 -7.40
N PRO A 79 8.42 -3.53 -6.93
CA PRO A 79 7.38 -3.03 -6.04
C PRO A 79 6.01 -3.40 -6.62
N PRO A 80 5.05 -3.84 -5.79
CA PRO A 80 3.72 -4.20 -6.27
C PRO A 80 3.18 -3.04 -7.10
N ARG A 81 2.81 -3.33 -8.36
CA ARG A 81 2.23 -2.32 -9.25
C ARG A 81 0.92 -1.86 -8.62
N ARG A 82 0.88 -0.60 -8.18
CA ARG A 82 -0.25 -0.02 -7.45
C ARG A 82 -1.55 0.09 -8.26
N THR A 83 -1.62 -0.38 -9.51
CA THR A 83 -2.81 -0.27 -10.36
C THR A 83 -4.05 -0.77 -9.65
N ASP A 84 -4.02 -1.92 -8.97
CA ASP A 84 -5.23 -2.47 -8.32
C ASP A 84 -5.74 -1.69 -7.10
N VAL A 85 -4.87 -0.98 -6.37
CA VAL A 85 -5.27 -0.24 -5.16
C VAL A 85 -5.64 1.19 -5.53
N THR A 86 -4.84 1.85 -6.36
CA THR A 86 -5.17 3.20 -6.84
C THR A 86 -6.38 3.18 -7.77
N GLU A 87 -6.61 2.12 -8.56
CA GLU A 87 -7.84 1.99 -9.35
C GLU A 87 -9.07 1.86 -8.45
N ARG A 88 -9.01 1.04 -7.39
CA ARG A 88 -10.12 0.88 -6.43
C ARG A 88 -10.38 2.14 -5.60
N GLU A 89 -9.32 2.81 -5.14
CA GLU A 89 -9.45 4.09 -4.43
C GLU A 89 -9.98 5.19 -5.35
N SER A 90 -9.51 5.23 -6.60
CA SER A 90 -10.02 6.13 -7.63
C SER A 90 -11.48 5.82 -7.97
N GLU A 91 -11.90 4.54 -7.97
CA GLU A 91 -13.30 4.15 -8.19
C GLU A 91 -14.23 4.65 -7.09
N THR A 92 -13.81 4.60 -5.83
CA THR A 92 -14.57 5.19 -4.71
C THR A 92 -14.74 6.70 -4.91
N CYS A 93 -13.67 7.40 -5.30
CA CYS A 93 -13.75 8.84 -5.57
C CYS A 93 -14.62 9.16 -6.81
N ARG A 94 -14.61 8.30 -7.84
CA ARG A 94 -15.52 8.43 -9.00
C ARG A 94 -16.98 8.23 -8.59
N GLU A 95 -17.26 7.29 -7.69
CA GLU A 95 -18.61 7.10 -7.13
C GLU A 95 -19.10 8.36 -6.40
N LEU A 96 -18.26 8.93 -5.53
CA LEU A 96 -18.57 10.19 -4.84
C LEU A 96 -18.90 11.30 -5.83
N VAL A 97 -18.09 11.48 -6.88
CA VAL A 97 -18.34 12.49 -7.92
C VAL A 97 -19.67 12.26 -8.63
N ARG A 98 -19.97 11.03 -9.07
CA ARG A 98 -21.26 10.72 -9.73
C ARG A 98 -22.45 11.04 -8.83
N ARG A 99 -22.36 10.63 -7.56
CA ARG A 99 -23.41 10.88 -6.56
C ARG A 99 -23.66 12.37 -6.36
N VAL A 100 -22.60 13.15 -6.17
CA VAL A 100 -22.70 14.55 -5.71
C VAL A 100 -22.86 15.55 -6.87
N CYS A 101 -22.24 15.26 -8.02
CA CYS A 101 -22.33 16.13 -9.19
C CYS A 101 -23.52 15.82 -10.10
N GLY A 102 -24.09 14.61 -9.99
CA GLY A 102 -25.16 14.10 -10.85
C GLY A 102 -24.63 13.38 -12.09
N GLU A 103 -25.54 12.74 -12.84
CA GLU A 103 -25.26 12.09 -14.11
C GLU A 103 -24.85 13.16 -15.15
N GLY A 104 -23.61 13.08 -15.64
CA GLY A 104 -23.04 14.04 -16.60
C GLY A 104 -21.57 14.34 -16.29
N GLU A 105 -20.76 14.58 -17.34
CA GLU A 105 -19.35 14.94 -17.20
C GLU A 105 -19.13 16.45 -17.36
N GLY A 106 -18.12 17.00 -16.69
CA GLY A 106 -17.71 18.39 -16.87
C GLY A 106 -18.67 19.43 -16.28
N GLU A 107 -18.67 20.65 -16.82
CA GLU A 107 -19.45 21.78 -16.30
C GLU A 107 -20.97 21.65 -16.56
N SER A 108 -21.38 20.64 -17.33
CA SER A 108 -22.78 20.40 -17.71
C SER A 108 -23.56 19.55 -16.70
N ALA A 109 -22.91 19.00 -15.68
CA ALA A 109 -23.60 18.22 -14.65
C ALA A 109 -24.51 19.15 -13.81
N ALA A 110 -25.72 18.69 -13.46
CA ALA A 110 -26.75 19.52 -12.82
C ALA A 110 -26.28 20.20 -11.52
N CYS A 111 -25.36 19.57 -10.78
CA CYS A 111 -24.78 20.12 -9.56
C CYS A 111 -23.31 20.57 -9.71
N ALA A 112 -22.81 20.77 -10.94
CA ALA A 112 -21.40 21.08 -11.23
C ALA A 112 -20.89 22.34 -10.50
N GLY A 113 -21.75 23.35 -10.32
CA GLY A 113 -21.41 24.59 -9.62
C GLY A 113 -21.51 24.52 -8.09
N SER A 114 -21.98 23.40 -7.53
CA SER A 114 -22.13 23.26 -6.08
C SER A 114 -20.77 23.02 -5.40
N GLU A 115 -20.62 23.55 -4.19
CA GLU A 115 -19.40 23.37 -3.40
C GLU A 115 -19.09 21.89 -3.10
N PRO A 116 -20.08 21.04 -2.73
CA PRO A 116 -19.84 19.61 -2.56
C PRO A 116 -19.31 18.92 -3.82
N CYS A 117 -19.84 19.26 -5.00
CA CYS A 117 -19.35 18.69 -6.27
C CYS A 117 -17.93 19.15 -6.59
N ARG A 118 -17.61 20.43 -6.37
CA ARG A 118 -16.25 20.96 -6.57
C ARG A 118 -15.24 20.24 -5.68
N LEU A 119 -15.56 20.05 -4.41
CA LEU A 119 -14.68 19.34 -3.45
C LEU A 119 -14.55 17.86 -3.78
N ALA A 120 -15.63 17.19 -4.20
CA ALA A 120 -15.57 15.80 -4.65
C ALA A 120 -14.65 15.61 -5.87
N ARG A 121 -14.68 16.55 -6.83
CA ARG A 121 -13.76 16.55 -7.99
C ARG A 121 -12.31 16.77 -7.60
N GLU A 122 -12.06 17.62 -6.61
CA GLU A 122 -10.71 17.85 -6.07
C GLU A 122 -10.15 16.57 -5.43
N LEU A 123 -10.95 15.85 -4.64
CA LEU A 123 -10.56 14.55 -4.07
C LEU A 123 -10.26 13.52 -5.17
N LEU A 124 -11.09 13.44 -6.22
CA LEU A 124 -10.82 12.55 -7.36
C LEU A 124 -9.50 12.90 -8.05
N LYS A 125 -9.22 14.19 -8.26
CA LYS A 125 -7.97 14.64 -8.84
C LYS A 125 -6.76 14.24 -7.99
N MET A 126 -6.82 14.48 -6.68
CA MET A 126 -5.76 14.07 -5.74
C MET A 126 -5.59 12.54 -5.71
N SER A 127 -6.65 11.75 -5.88
CA SER A 127 -6.56 10.28 -5.93
C SER A 127 -5.86 9.76 -7.17
N ALA A 128 -5.85 10.55 -8.26
CA ALA A 128 -5.17 10.22 -9.50
C ALA A 128 -3.69 10.66 -9.49
N GLU A 129 -3.28 11.48 -8.51
CA GLU A 129 -1.89 11.91 -8.32
C GLU A 129 -1.13 10.86 -7.50
N SER A 130 -0.21 10.13 -8.15
CA SER A 130 0.60 9.10 -7.49
C SER A 130 1.64 9.72 -6.56
N LEU A 131 1.61 9.41 -5.26
CA LEU A 131 2.66 9.79 -4.30
C LEU A 131 3.81 8.75 -4.25
N PRO A 132 5.04 9.15 -3.90
CA PRO A 132 6.14 8.22 -3.64
C PRO A 132 5.80 7.22 -2.52
N LEU A 133 6.33 6.01 -2.59
CA LEU A 133 5.99 4.89 -1.68
C LEU A 133 6.30 5.21 -0.21
N GLU A 134 7.33 6.02 0.04
CA GLU A 134 7.71 6.43 1.40
C GLU A 134 6.69 7.37 2.06
N ALA A 135 5.92 8.15 1.28
CA ALA A 135 4.92 9.07 1.81
C ALA A 135 3.59 8.37 2.18
N GLU A 136 3.28 7.23 1.55
CA GLU A 136 2.05 6.48 1.76
C GLU A 136 2.11 5.54 2.97
N ILE A 137 3.27 4.94 3.26
CA ILE A 137 3.45 4.07 4.45
C ILE A 137 3.22 4.85 5.76
N GLN A 138 3.40 6.17 5.71
CA GLN A 138 3.17 7.10 6.83
C GLN A 138 1.81 7.80 6.76
N ALA A 139 1.00 7.57 5.72
CA ALA A 139 -0.27 8.25 5.54
C ALA A 139 -1.41 7.49 6.21
N GLU A 140 -1.76 7.89 7.44
CA GLU A 140 -3.03 7.49 8.08
C GLU A 140 -4.28 8.04 7.36
N SER A 141 -4.11 8.83 6.29
CA SER A 141 -5.18 9.52 5.56
C SER A 141 -5.05 9.45 4.03
N SER A 142 -5.05 8.24 3.45
CA SER A 142 -5.10 8.09 1.98
C SER A 142 -6.31 8.86 1.40
N VAL A 143 -6.16 9.42 0.19
CA VAL A 143 -7.25 10.14 -0.48
C VAL A 143 -8.47 9.23 -0.68
N GLY A 144 -8.24 7.92 -0.90
CA GLY A 144 -9.31 6.92 -0.96
C GLY A 144 -10.12 6.82 0.34
N ALA A 145 -9.49 6.95 1.51
CA ALA A 145 -10.20 6.98 2.79
C ALA A 145 -11.09 8.23 2.93
N GLN A 146 -10.60 9.39 2.49
CA GLN A 146 -11.36 10.65 2.49
C GLN A 146 -12.58 10.56 1.56
N CYS A 147 -12.45 9.92 0.39
CA CYS A 147 -13.58 9.66 -0.51
C CYS A 147 -14.63 8.72 0.12
N ARG A 148 -14.21 7.66 0.82
CA ARG A 148 -15.14 6.78 1.56
C ARG A 148 -15.87 7.50 2.68
N GLU A 149 -15.16 8.33 3.44
CA GLU A 149 -15.77 9.13 4.50
C GLU A 149 -16.81 10.10 3.93
N ALA A 150 -16.44 10.81 2.86
CA ALA A 150 -17.30 11.73 2.15
C ALA A 150 -18.61 11.09 1.65
N LEU A 151 -18.59 9.82 1.21
CA LEU A 151 -19.80 9.09 0.79
C LEU A 151 -20.85 8.96 1.91
N THR A 152 -20.42 8.97 3.16
CA THR A 152 -21.30 8.87 4.35
C THR A 152 -21.63 10.22 4.97
N ASN A 153 -20.97 11.29 4.52
CA ASN A 153 -21.12 12.63 5.07
C ASN A 153 -22.29 13.37 4.39
N PRO A 154 -23.26 13.92 5.14
CA PRO A 154 -24.43 14.59 4.59
C PRO A 154 -24.11 15.87 3.80
N PHE A 155 -22.93 16.46 3.99
CA PHE A 155 -22.45 17.56 3.16
C PHE A 155 -22.35 17.16 1.68
N PHE A 156 -21.95 15.92 1.40
CA PHE A 156 -21.89 15.33 0.06
C PHE A 156 -23.22 14.64 -0.29
N ALA A 157 -24.30 15.41 -0.20
CA ALA A 157 -25.63 14.94 -0.55
C ALA A 157 -25.72 14.57 -2.06
N PRO A 158 -26.56 13.58 -2.43
CA PRO A 158 -26.82 13.29 -3.84
C PRO A 158 -27.35 14.51 -4.59
N CYS A 159 -26.87 14.68 -5.83
CA CYS A 159 -27.45 15.64 -6.76
C CYS A 159 -28.90 15.25 -7.07
N ARG A 160 -29.79 16.23 -7.09
CA ARG A 160 -31.23 16.07 -7.35
C ARG A 160 -31.69 17.08 -8.39
#